data_AF-A0A319BEZ9-F1
#
_entry.id   AF-A0A319BEZ9-F1
#
_cell.length_a   1.000
_cell.length_b   1.000
_cell.length_c   1.000
_cell.angle_alpha   90.00
_cell.angle_beta   90.00
_cell.angle_gamma   90.00
#
_symmetry.space_group_name_H-M   'P 1'
#
loop_
_entity.id
_entity.type
_entity.pdbx_description
1 polymer ?
#
loop_
_entity_poly.entity_id
_entity_poly.type
_entity_poly.pdbx_seq_one_letter_code
_entity_poly.pdbx_strand_id
1 'polypeptide(L)'
;MRSMIPFLAAGISLLANTATALYYTPLPKGNGFFLIYSADNDQEAIGCLATDGKWTSAEVTGCGIPYSDGKGYVEGFDGYLRVNANRVITTAKDEADASDWGSSANVDLTISLISKALPAMILADGGQYLDFGGGGPFWYAAAAPSGADTVELNAVPMDGDQVQNVTLSWLDYDRYKAWSSSNDAGEE
;
A
#
# COMPACT_ATOMS: atom_id res chain seq x y z
N MET A 1 53.77 19.30 33.84
CA MET A 1 52.90 19.01 32.67
C MET A 1 52.11 17.76 32.98
N ARG A 2 50.78 17.87 33.16
CA ARG A 2 49.87 16.72 33.30
C ARG A 2 48.98 16.71 32.06
N SER A 3 49.14 15.68 31.25
CA SER A 3 48.38 15.42 30.03
C SER A 3 46.94 15.03 30.41
N MET A 4 45.95 15.77 29.92
CA MET A 4 44.54 15.37 29.97
C MET A 4 44.22 14.60 28.68
N ILE A 5 43.81 13.35 28.83
CA ILE A 5 43.28 12.52 27.74
C ILE A 5 41.79 12.84 27.61
N PRO A 6 41.28 13.30 26.46
CA PRO A 6 39.84 13.39 26.25
C PRO A 6 39.31 11.97 25.96
N PHE A 7 38.38 11.50 26.78
CA PHE A 7 37.54 10.35 26.45
C PHE A 7 36.53 10.79 25.39
N LEU A 8 36.66 10.24 24.19
CA LEU A 8 35.64 10.33 23.14
C LEU A 8 34.51 9.36 23.51
N ALA A 9 33.38 9.88 23.97
CA ALA A 9 32.17 9.09 24.15
C ALA A 9 31.53 8.87 22.77
N ALA A 10 31.80 7.72 22.15
CA ALA A 10 31.04 7.26 21.00
C ALA A 10 29.67 6.78 21.51
N GLY A 11 28.65 7.63 21.36
CA GLY A 11 27.26 7.25 21.54
C GLY A 11 26.86 6.28 20.43
N ILE A 12 26.98 4.99 20.70
CA ILE A 12 26.36 3.95 19.87
C ILE A 12 24.86 4.04 20.14
N SER A 13 24.14 4.82 19.34
CA SER A 13 22.68 4.72 19.28
C SER A 13 22.35 3.38 18.62
N LEU A 14 22.08 2.38 19.45
CA LEU A 14 21.40 1.15 19.05
C LEU A 14 19.97 1.55 18.66
N LEU A 15 19.73 1.88 17.38
CA LEU A 15 18.40 1.77 16.82
C LEU A 15 18.07 0.28 16.84
N ALA A 16 17.25 -0.12 17.80
CA ALA A 16 16.67 -1.44 17.83
C ALA A 16 15.80 -1.59 16.58
N ASN A 17 16.38 -2.11 15.51
CA ASN A 17 15.63 -2.67 14.40
C ASN A 17 14.92 -3.91 14.94
N THR A 18 13.76 -3.72 15.58
CA THR A 18 12.79 -4.80 15.72
C THR A 18 12.36 -5.14 14.31
N ALA A 19 13.02 -6.13 13.70
CA ALA A 19 12.55 -6.78 12.50
C ALA A 19 11.20 -7.43 12.86
N THR A 20 10.12 -6.68 12.67
CA THR A 20 8.78 -7.25 12.67
C THR A 20 8.73 -8.18 11.46
N ALA A 21 8.59 -9.48 11.70
CA ALA A 21 8.28 -10.43 10.65
C ALA A 21 6.97 -9.94 9.98
N LEU A 22 7.05 -9.51 8.73
CA LEU A 22 5.88 -9.17 7.94
C LEU A 22 5.16 -10.50 7.67
N TYR A 23 3.99 -10.68 8.27
CA TYR A 23 3.16 -11.84 7.97
C TYR A 23 2.53 -11.62 6.61
N TYR A 24 2.57 -12.60 5.72
CA TYR A 24 1.77 -12.56 4.50
C TYR A 24 0.37 -13.10 4.81
N THR A 25 -0.61 -12.21 4.91
CA THR A 25 -2.02 -12.59 5.07
C THR A 25 -2.79 -12.20 3.80
N PRO A 26 -3.45 -13.14 3.10
CA PRO A 26 -4.30 -12.83 1.95
C PRO A 26 -5.34 -11.77 2.28
N LEU A 27 -5.66 -10.92 1.30
CA LEU A 27 -6.70 -9.91 1.48
C LEU A 27 -8.05 -10.55 1.77
N PRO A 28 -8.94 -9.91 2.55
CA PRO A 28 -10.30 -10.39 2.73
C PRO A 28 -10.99 -10.58 1.38
N LYS A 29 -11.74 -11.67 1.22
CA LYS A 29 -12.54 -11.92 0.02
C LYS A 29 -13.63 -10.85 -0.12
N GLY A 30 -13.74 -10.24 -1.28
CA GLY A 30 -14.77 -9.23 -1.56
C GLY A 30 -14.25 -8.02 -2.33
N ASN A 31 -15.14 -7.07 -2.56
CA ASN A 31 -14.81 -5.79 -3.19
C ASN A 31 -14.08 -4.88 -2.20
N GLY A 32 -13.12 -4.10 -2.68
CA GLY A 32 -12.44 -3.12 -1.85
C GLY A 32 -11.72 -2.05 -2.64
N PHE A 33 -10.93 -1.24 -1.94
CA PHE A 33 -10.07 -0.21 -2.50
C PHE A 33 -8.64 -0.44 -2.05
N PHE A 34 -7.68 -0.08 -2.91
CA PHE A 34 -6.32 0.18 -2.46
C PHE A 34 -6.18 1.67 -2.17
N LEU A 35 -6.13 2.01 -0.89
CA LEU A 35 -5.82 3.36 -0.42
C LEU A 35 -4.31 3.56 -0.34
N ILE A 36 -3.88 4.78 -0.61
CA ILE A 36 -2.48 5.19 -0.59
C ILE A 36 -2.27 6.15 0.56
N TYR A 37 -1.24 5.91 1.35
CA TYR A 37 -0.82 6.74 2.48
C TYR A 37 0.63 7.16 2.31
N SER A 38 0.98 8.34 2.82
CA SER A 38 2.39 8.73 2.96
C SER A 38 3.12 7.72 3.85
N ALA A 39 4.32 7.30 3.44
CA ALA A 39 5.14 6.39 4.25
C ALA A 39 5.61 7.01 5.58
N ASP A 40 5.54 8.34 5.70
CA ASP A 40 5.88 9.10 6.91
C ASP A 40 4.79 9.03 8.00
N ASN A 41 3.85 8.08 7.88
CA ASN A 41 2.84 7.73 8.88
C ASN A 41 1.71 8.77 9.02
N ASP A 42 1.25 9.28 7.88
CA ASP A 42 0.02 10.08 7.84
C ASP A 42 -1.21 9.18 8.00
N GLN A 43 -2.19 9.68 8.76
CA GLN A 43 -3.42 8.95 9.08
C GLN A 43 -4.52 9.10 8.02
N GLU A 44 -4.29 9.95 7.02
CA GLU A 44 -5.24 10.27 5.95
C GLU A 44 -4.74 9.69 4.62
N ALA A 45 -5.66 9.07 3.88
CA ALA A 45 -5.33 8.56 2.56
C ALA A 45 -5.12 9.74 1.60
N ILE A 46 -4.00 9.75 0.89
CA ILE A 46 -3.62 10.78 -0.08
C ILE A 46 -4.02 10.40 -1.52
N GLY A 47 -4.75 9.30 -1.67
CA GLY A 47 -5.27 8.81 -2.94
C GLY A 47 -5.53 7.32 -2.91
N CYS A 48 -5.66 6.74 -4.08
CA CYS A 48 -5.96 5.33 -4.26
C CYS A 48 -5.51 4.81 -5.62
N LEU A 49 -5.63 3.49 -5.84
CA LEU A 49 -5.47 2.92 -7.17
C LEU A 49 -6.72 3.18 -8.04
N ALA A 50 -6.48 3.71 -9.23
CA ALA A 50 -7.45 3.84 -10.31
C ALA A 50 -7.67 2.51 -11.03
N THR A 51 -8.56 2.51 -12.03
CA THR A 51 -8.96 1.30 -12.75
C THR A 51 -7.89 0.71 -13.68
N ASP A 52 -6.70 1.27 -13.71
CA ASP A 52 -5.55 0.80 -14.47
C ASP A 52 -4.38 0.38 -13.55
N GLY A 53 -4.62 0.33 -12.24
CA GLY A 53 -3.62 0.01 -11.22
C GLY A 53 -2.64 1.16 -10.92
N LYS A 54 -2.87 2.37 -11.46
CA LYS A 54 -2.05 3.56 -11.18
C LYS A 54 -2.62 4.37 -10.02
N TRP A 55 -1.77 5.14 -9.35
CA TRP A 55 -2.18 6.05 -8.28
C TRP A 55 -2.89 7.27 -8.86
N THR A 56 -4.08 7.56 -8.34
CA THR A 56 -4.80 8.82 -8.52
C THR A 56 -5.03 9.54 -7.19
N SER A 57 -5.07 10.87 -7.23
CA SER A 57 -5.50 11.73 -6.12
C SER A 57 -7.02 11.99 -6.13
N ALA A 58 -7.79 11.27 -6.95
CA ALA A 58 -9.24 11.40 -6.99
C ALA A 58 -9.87 11.07 -5.62
N GLU A 59 -11.07 11.61 -5.38
CA GLU A 59 -11.91 11.19 -4.26
C GLU A 59 -12.18 9.68 -4.33
N VAL A 60 -12.62 9.08 -3.21
CA VAL A 60 -12.80 7.63 -3.13
C VAL A 60 -13.76 7.07 -4.20
N THR A 61 -14.67 7.90 -4.71
CA THR A 61 -15.61 7.59 -5.81
C THR A 61 -14.93 7.43 -7.17
N GLY A 62 -13.74 8.00 -7.35
CA GLY A 62 -12.88 7.84 -8.53
C GLY A 62 -11.89 6.69 -8.42
N CYS A 63 -11.80 6.02 -7.27
CA CYS A 63 -10.98 4.83 -7.10
C CYS A 63 -11.56 3.66 -7.86
N GLY A 64 -10.70 2.80 -8.38
CA GLY A 64 -11.17 1.53 -8.88
C GLY A 64 -11.53 0.60 -7.72
N ILE A 65 -12.55 -0.24 -7.94
CA ILE A 65 -13.10 -1.17 -6.94
C ILE A 65 -12.80 -2.60 -7.41
N PRO A 66 -11.59 -3.13 -7.15
CA PRO A 66 -11.29 -4.51 -7.46
C PRO A 66 -11.93 -5.47 -6.46
N TYR A 67 -11.97 -6.73 -6.86
CA TYR A 67 -12.41 -7.89 -6.11
C TYR A 67 -11.22 -8.76 -5.71
N SER A 68 -11.04 -8.99 -4.41
CA SER A 68 -10.13 -10.02 -3.90
C SER A 68 -10.86 -11.36 -3.81
N ASP A 69 -10.22 -12.43 -4.29
CA ASP A 69 -10.75 -13.78 -4.20
C ASP A 69 -10.57 -14.43 -2.80
N GLY A 70 -9.81 -13.77 -1.92
CA GLY A 70 -9.47 -14.25 -0.58
C GLY A 70 -8.28 -15.21 -0.52
N LYS A 71 -7.61 -15.47 -1.65
CA LYS A 71 -6.48 -16.41 -1.76
C LYS A 71 -5.22 -15.75 -2.29
N GLY A 72 -5.31 -14.53 -2.81
CA GLY A 72 -4.18 -13.73 -3.27
C GLY A 72 -4.50 -12.98 -4.55
N TYR A 73 -5.44 -13.46 -5.36
CA TYR A 73 -5.76 -12.79 -6.61
C TYR A 73 -6.69 -11.62 -6.40
N VAL A 74 -6.38 -10.56 -7.14
CA VAL A 74 -7.18 -9.33 -7.15
C VAL A 74 -7.60 -9.06 -8.58
N GLU A 75 -8.88 -9.34 -8.84
CA GLU A 75 -9.55 -9.14 -10.11
C GLU A 75 -10.17 -7.75 -10.18
N GLY A 76 -10.20 -7.16 -11.36
CA GLY A 76 -10.64 -5.79 -11.58
C GLY A 76 -9.62 -5.07 -12.45
N PHE A 77 -9.95 -3.87 -12.89
CA PHE A 77 -9.02 -3.03 -13.67
C PHE A 77 -8.74 -3.53 -15.11
N ASP A 78 -9.77 -4.01 -15.83
CA ASP A 78 -9.63 -4.66 -17.16
C ASP A 78 -8.79 -5.95 -17.13
N GLY A 79 -8.83 -6.69 -16.01
CA GLY A 79 -8.17 -7.98 -15.84
C GLY A 79 -7.86 -8.31 -14.38
N TYR A 80 -6.59 -8.59 -14.09
CA TYR A 80 -6.03 -8.91 -12.78
C TYR A 80 -4.89 -7.95 -12.44
N LEU A 81 -4.79 -7.58 -11.17
CA LEU A 81 -3.71 -6.74 -10.68
C LEU A 81 -2.40 -7.53 -10.62
N ARG A 82 -1.33 -6.96 -11.14
CA ARG A 82 0.00 -7.57 -11.11
C ARG A 82 1.11 -6.56 -10.84
N VAL A 83 2.26 -7.09 -10.44
CA VAL A 83 3.55 -6.41 -10.50
C VAL A 83 4.32 -6.98 -11.69
N ASN A 84 4.61 -6.15 -12.70
CA ASN A 84 5.30 -6.61 -13.90
C ASN A 84 6.81 -6.81 -13.66
N ALA A 85 7.53 -7.29 -14.68
CA ALA A 85 8.98 -7.54 -14.59
C ALA A 85 9.82 -6.28 -14.27
N ASN A 86 9.30 -5.07 -14.55
CA ASN A 86 9.93 -3.80 -14.18
C ASN A 86 9.56 -3.35 -12.75
N ARG A 87 8.83 -4.19 -12.00
CA ARG A 87 8.35 -3.95 -10.63
C ARG A 87 7.34 -2.80 -10.53
N VAL A 88 6.61 -2.54 -11.61
CA VAL A 88 5.53 -1.55 -11.68
C VAL A 88 4.19 -2.25 -11.43
N ILE A 89 3.30 -1.62 -10.65
CA ILE A 89 1.90 -2.04 -10.52
C ILE A 89 1.17 -1.77 -11.84
N THR A 90 0.52 -2.80 -12.38
CA THR A 90 -0.23 -2.73 -13.64
C THR A 90 -1.32 -3.81 -13.65
N THR A 91 -1.95 -4.02 -14.80
CA THR A 91 -3.00 -5.01 -14.99
C THR A 91 -2.59 -6.03 -16.05
N ALA A 92 -3.14 -7.24 -15.96
CA ALA A 92 -2.99 -8.30 -16.94
C ALA A 92 -4.33 -8.95 -17.22
N LYS A 93 -4.59 -9.34 -18.48
CA LYS A 93 -5.89 -9.91 -18.85
C LYS A 93 -6.12 -11.32 -18.30
N ASP A 94 -5.06 -12.08 -18.15
CA ASP A 94 -5.11 -13.49 -17.77
C ASP A 94 -4.67 -13.68 -16.31
N GLU A 95 -5.39 -14.53 -15.58
CA GLU A 95 -5.11 -14.88 -14.17
C GLU A 95 -3.69 -15.45 -14.00
N ALA A 96 -3.18 -16.17 -15.01
CA ALA A 96 -1.84 -16.77 -14.97
C ALA A 96 -0.70 -15.72 -14.86
N ASP A 97 -0.97 -14.47 -15.23
CA ASP A 97 -0.02 -13.35 -15.14
C ASP A 97 -0.28 -12.47 -13.90
N ALA A 98 -1.24 -12.84 -13.06
CA ALA A 98 -1.60 -12.09 -11.85
C ALA A 98 -0.55 -12.26 -10.75
N SER A 99 -0.44 -11.24 -9.90
CA SER A 99 0.35 -11.34 -8.66
C SER A 99 -0.53 -11.75 -7.50
N ASP A 100 0.09 -12.37 -6.50
CA ASP A 100 -0.53 -12.71 -5.22
C ASP A 100 -0.44 -11.50 -4.28
N TRP A 101 -1.57 -10.93 -3.90
CA TRP A 101 -1.68 -9.76 -3.04
C TRP A 101 -2.08 -10.15 -1.63
N GLY A 102 -1.36 -9.59 -0.67
CA GLY A 102 -1.57 -9.80 0.75
C GLY A 102 -1.24 -8.56 1.56
N SER A 103 -1.35 -8.71 2.86
CA SER A 103 -1.13 -7.66 3.84
C SER A 103 -0.11 -8.12 4.86
N SER A 104 0.69 -7.18 5.38
CA SER A 104 1.75 -7.44 6.36
C SER A 104 1.25 -7.86 7.75
N ALA A 105 -0.05 -7.75 7.98
CA ALA A 105 -0.76 -8.04 9.21
C ALA A 105 -2.24 -8.26 8.91
N ASN A 106 -2.99 -8.88 9.82
CA ASN A 106 -4.43 -9.03 9.66
C ASN A 106 -5.10 -7.66 9.47
N VAL A 107 -5.83 -7.50 8.36
CA VAL A 107 -6.56 -6.27 8.04
C VAL A 107 -7.83 -6.19 8.91
N ASP A 108 -7.75 -5.57 10.10
CA ASP A 108 -8.94 -5.15 10.84
C ASP A 108 -9.28 -3.69 10.51
N LEU A 109 -10.20 -3.54 9.56
CA LEU A 109 -10.65 -2.25 9.03
C LEU A 109 -11.41 -1.39 10.04
N THR A 110 -11.96 -2.00 11.08
CA THR A 110 -12.65 -1.28 12.15
C THR A 110 -11.66 -0.45 12.97
N ILE A 111 -10.43 -0.95 13.08
CA ILE A 111 -9.34 -0.33 13.83
C ILE A 111 -8.72 0.80 12.99
N SER A 112 -8.56 0.64 11.68
CA SER A 112 -7.94 1.68 10.83
C SER A 112 -8.74 2.99 10.78
N LEU A 113 -10.09 2.93 10.67
CA LEU A 113 -10.93 4.12 10.57
C LEU A 113 -11.12 4.86 11.90
N ILE A 114 -11.01 4.16 13.04
CA ILE A 114 -11.35 4.69 14.37
C ILE A 114 -10.11 4.94 15.24
N SER A 115 -9.08 4.09 15.16
CA SER A 115 -7.98 4.07 16.13
C SER A 115 -6.72 4.81 15.70
N LYS A 116 -6.66 5.32 14.45
CA LYS A 116 -5.46 5.95 13.89
C LYS A 116 -4.21 5.03 13.89
N ALA A 117 -4.40 3.72 14.06
CA ALA A 117 -3.34 2.74 13.89
C ALA A 117 -2.97 2.65 12.41
N LEU A 118 -1.67 2.49 12.12
CA LEU A 118 -1.18 2.26 10.76
C LEU A 118 -1.96 1.11 10.13
N PRO A 119 -2.61 1.34 8.98
CA PRO A 119 -3.31 0.28 8.28
C PRO A 119 -2.32 -0.82 7.86
N ALA A 120 -2.80 -2.06 7.76
CA ALA A 120 -1.97 -3.16 7.32
C ALA A 120 -1.42 -2.84 5.92
N MET A 121 -0.09 -2.91 5.78
CA MET A 121 0.57 -2.51 4.55
C MET A 121 0.49 -3.63 3.52
N ILE A 122 0.20 -3.29 2.28
CA ILE A 122 0.00 -4.26 1.22
C ILE A 122 1.33 -4.70 0.63
N LEU A 123 1.43 -6.01 0.48
CA LEU A 123 2.53 -6.73 -0.14
C LEU A 123 1.98 -7.39 -1.41
N ALA A 124 2.80 -7.47 -2.44
CA ALA A 124 2.52 -8.26 -3.62
C ALA A 124 3.64 -9.29 -3.78
N ASP A 125 3.31 -10.57 -3.75
CA ASP A 125 4.21 -11.62 -4.22
C ASP A 125 3.93 -11.90 -5.70
N GLY A 126 4.98 -12.15 -6.47
CA GLY A 126 4.93 -12.27 -7.93
C GLY A 126 4.30 -13.57 -8.44
N GLY A 127 3.43 -14.21 -7.67
CA GLY A 127 2.82 -15.50 -7.99
C GLY A 127 3.70 -16.71 -7.64
N GLN A 128 3.18 -17.92 -7.85
CA GLN A 128 3.77 -19.21 -7.45
C GLN A 128 5.12 -19.57 -8.10
N TYR A 129 5.61 -18.71 -8.99
CA TYR A 129 6.93 -18.81 -9.59
C TYR A 129 7.69 -17.54 -9.21
N LEU A 130 8.70 -17.72 -8.35
CA LEU A 130 9.56 -16.71 -7.71
C LEU A 130 10.30 -15.75 -8.67
N ASP A 131 9.98 -15.77 -9.97
CA ASP A 131 10.67 -15.05 -11.04
C ASP A 131 10.16 -13.60 -11.24
N PHE A 132 9.05 -13.19 -10.61
CA PHE A 132 8.50 -11.83 -10.73
C PHE A 132 8.76 -10.90 -9.54
N GLY A 133 9.59 -11.31 -8.58
CA GLY A 133 10.26 -10.41 -7.64
C GLY A 133 9.37 -9.37 -6.98
N GLY A 134 8.35 -9.84 -6.24
CA GLY A 134 7.30 -9.06 -5.55
C GLY A 134 7.72 -7.75 -4.86
N GLY A 135 6.70 -6.99 -4.43
CA GLY A 135 6.84 -5.63 -3.90
C GLY A 135 6.12 -5.36 -2.58
N GLY A 136 6.33 -4.15 -2.07
CA GLY A 136 5.81 -3.69 -0.80
C GLY A 136 6.75 -3.98 0.39
N PRO A 137 6.42 -3.48 1.60
CA PRO A 137 5.24 -2.68 1.90
C PRO A 137 5.34 -1.22 1.42
N PHE A 138 6.54 -0.78 1.03
CA PHE A 138 6.80 0.55 0.48
C PHE A 138 6.76 0.55 -1.04
N TRP A 139 6.20 1.61 -1.60
CA TRP A 139 6.00 1.83 -3.02
C TRP A 139 6.46 3.23 -3.40
N TYR A 140 6.97 3.38 -4.62
CA TYR A 140 7.63 4.59 -5.06
C TYR A 140 7.00 5.12 -6.34
N ALA A 141 6.76 6.43 -6.39
CA ALA A 141 6.33 7.14 -7.58
C ALA A 141 7.29 8.29 -7.87
N ALA A 142 7.43 8.69 -9.13
CA ALA A 142 8.29 9.80 -9.52
C ALA A 142 7.83 11.15 -8.94
N ALA A 143 6.53 11.29 -8.68
CA ALA A 143 5.87 12.39 -8.01
C ALA A 143 4.44 11.95 -7.58
N ALA A 144 3.77 12.75 -6.76
CA ALA A 144 2.34 12.57 -6.49
C ALA A 144 1.51 12.95 -7.73
N PRO A 145 0.35 12.31 -7.99
CA PRO A 145 -0.55 12.71 -9.06
C PRO A 145 -1.12 14.11 -8.77
N SER A 146 -1.48 14.83 -9.84
CA SER A 146 -2.10 16.15 -9.74
C SER A 146 -3.32 16.24 -10.67
N GLY A 147 -4.42 16.80 -10.17
CA GLY A 147 -5.64 16.94 -10.95
C GLY A 147 -6.25 15.59 -11.33
N ALA A 148 -6.45 15.36 -12.63
CA ALA A 148 -7.05 14.14 -13.17
C ALA A 148 -6.01 13.08 -13.60
N ASP A 149 -4.72 13.36 -13.43
CA ASP A 149 -3.66 12.47 -13.88
C ASP A 149 -3.50 11.26 -12.95
N THR A 150 -2.92 10.18 -13.49
CA THR A 150 -2.52 9.00 -12.73
C THR A 150 -1.01 8.78 -12.84
N VAL A 151 -0.40 8.25 -11.79
CA VAL A 151 1.06 7.99 -11.73
C VAL A 151 1.35 6.52 -11.41
N GLU A 152 2.41 6.01 -12.00
CA GLU A 152 2.84 4.63 -11.78
C GLU A 152 3.50 4.45 -10.41
N LEU A 153 3.20 3.32 -9.77
CA LEU A 153 3.82 2.90 -8.52
C LEU A 153 4.78 1.73 -8.76
N ASN A 154 5.96 1.83 -8.17
CA ASN A 154 7.05 0.87 -8.32
C ASN A 154 7.44 0.28 -6.97
N ALA A 155 7.85 -0.99 -6.95
CA ALA A 155 8.36 -1.63 -5.74
C ALA A 155 9.84 -1.31 -5.45
N VAL A 156 10.50 -0.52 -6.31
CA VAL A 156 11.92 -0.15 -6.17
C VAL A 156 12.03 1.36 -6.05
N PRO A 157 12.94 1.88 -5.19
CA PRO A 157 13.25 3.30 -5.17
C PRO A 157 13.67 3.80 -6.55
N MET A 158 13.10 4.93 -6.96
CA MET A 158 13.57 5.71 -8.10
C MET A 158 14.63 6.70 -7.64
N ASP A 159 15.51 7.14 -8.55
CA ASP A 159 16.47 8.21 -8.27
C ASP A 159 15.83 9.60 -8.49
N GLY A 160 16.13 10.57 -7.60
CA GLY A 160 15.78 11.99 -7.77
C GLY A 160 15.01 12.61 -6.60
N ASP A 161 14.94 13.95 -6.60
CA ASP A 161 14.37 14.73 -5.48
C ASP A 161 12.84 14.74 -5.41
N GLN A 162 12.14 14.26 -6.45
CA GLN A 162 10.67 14.29 -6.52
C GLN A 162 9.99 12.98 -6.10
N VAL A 163 10.80 11.96 -5.80
CA VAL A 163 10.31 10.60 -5.53
C VAL A 163 9.46 10.56 -4.27
N GLN A 164 8.21 10.12 -4.42
CA GLN A 164 7.29 9.89 -3.31
C GLN A 164 7.42 8.46 -2.83
N ASN A 165 7.50 8.28 -1.51
CA ASN A 165 7.43 6.99 -0.85
C ASN A 165 6.07 6.85 -0.16
N VAL A 166 5.33 5.81 -0.50
CA VAL A 166 3.98 5.58 -0.03
C VAL A 166 3.77 4.13 0.41
N THR A 167 2.73 3.91 1.19
CA THR A 167 2.25 2.58 1.54
C THR A 167 0.85 2.38 0.99
N LEU A 168 0.53 1.13 0.64
CA LEU A 168 -0.80 0.73 0.21
C LEU A 168 -1.55 0.05 1.36
N SER A 169 -2.87 0.21 1.39
CA SER A 169 -3.76 -0.48 2.32
C SER A 169 -5.07 -0.87 1.65
N TRP A 170 -5.63 -1.99 2.06
CA TRP A 170 -6.92 -2.46 1.58
C TRP A 170 -8.05 -1.89 2.43
N LEU A 171 -9.13 -1.41 1.82
CA LEU A 171 -10.39 -1.05 2.48
C LEU A 171 -11.55 -1.84 1.87
N ASP A 172 -12.25 -2.65 2.67
CA ASP A 172 -13.46 -3.38 2.25
C ASP A 172 -14.58 -2.40 1.88
N TYR A 173 -15.10 -2.55 0.67
CA TYR A 173 -16.08 -1.64 0.10
C TYR A 173 -17.47 -1.76 0.76
N ASP A 174 -17.88 -2.97 1.13
CA ASP A 174 -19.18 -3.18 1.76
C ASP A 174 -19.20 -2.59 3.17
N ARG A 175 -18.08 -2.72 3.92
CA ARG A 175 -17.91 -2.05 5.20
C ARG A 175 -17.84 -0.53 5.07
N TYR A 176 -17.13 -0.01 4.06
CA TYR A 176 -17.09 1.42 3.78
C TYR A 176 -18.50 1.98 3.55
N LYS A 177 -19.31 1.35 2.69
CA LYS A 177 -20.70 1.76 2.43
C LYS A 177 -21.54 1.77 3.70
N ALA A 178 -21.42 0.73 4.53
CA ALA A 178 -22.17 0.63 5.78
C ALA A 178 -21.80 1.76 6.75
N TRP A 179 -20.51 2.07 6.87
CA TRP A 179 -20.01 3.18 7.68
C TRP A 179 -20.47 4.55 7.15
N SER A 180 -20.32 4.82 5.85
CA SER A 180 -20.77 6.08 5.22
C SER A 180 -22.26 6.29 5.48
N SER A 181 -23.08 5.27 5.21
CA SER A 181 -24.53 5.33 5.43
C SER A 181 -24.92 5.59 6.88
N SER A 182 -24.13 5.13 7.87
CA SER A 182 -24.38 5.38 9.29
C SER A 182 -23.99 6.78 9.76
N ASN A 183 -23.05 7.44 9.08
CA ASN A 183 -22.59 8.79 9.45
C ASN A 183 -23.32 9.88 8.67
N ASP A 184 -23.72 9.62 7.42
CA ASP A 184 -24.54 10.54 6.62
C ASP A 184 -25.96 10.69 7.23
N ALA A 185 -26.42 9.69 7.99
CA ALA A 185 -27.70 9.73 8.70
C ALA A 185 -27.70 10.64 9.96
N GLY A 186 -26.57 11.30 10.25
CA GLY A 186 -26.40 12.22 11.39
C GLY A 186 -26.33 13.71 11.03
N GLU A 187 -26.45 14.07 9.75
CA GLU A 187 -26.40 15.46 9.27
C GLU A 187 -27.78 16.03 8.86
N GLU A 188 -28.85 15.68 9.58
CA GLU A 188 -30.16 16.38 9.51
C GLU A 188 -30.47 17.22 10.75
#